data_AF-A0A7W9YMA5-F1
#
_entry.id   AF-A0A7W9YMA5-F1
#
_cell.length_a   1.000
_cell.length_b   1.000
_cell.length_c   1.000
_cell.angle_alpha   90.00
_cell.angle_beta   90.00
_cell.angle_gamma   90.00
#
_symmetry.space_group_name_H-M   'P 1'
#
loop_
_entity.id
_entity.type
_entity.pdbx_description
1 polymer ?
#
loop_
_entity_poly.entity_id
_entity_poly.type
_entity_poly.pdbx_seq_one_letter_code
_entity_poly.pdbx_strand_id
1 'polypeptide(L)'
;MGSIQQEAKAALAEAERMRERSSKAVRWFSRYLVGAGILMIGVVVGLEALFPDSPGRYLVLGVWGAMVGASGSWWDRRAAVPLRAKRRLFIATGAWLVLYAWLLGPLVRWQFGESLLPWTVAGALMATPFFVAAFWKVRA
;
A
#
# COMPACT_ATOMS: atom_id res chain seq x y z
N MET A 1 -41.43 -24.90 16.43
CA MET A 1 -41.37 -23.64 15.65
C MET A 1 -40.52 -22.54 16.28
N GLY A 2 -40.34 -22.47 17.61
CA GLY A 2 -39.52 -21.43 18.26
C GLY A 2 -37.99 -21.56 18.06
N SER A 3 -37.45 -22.78 17.93
CA SER A 3 -35.99 -23.01 17.79
C SER A 3 -35.42 -22.48 16.47
N ILE A 4 -36.11 -22.73 15.35
CA ILE A 4 -35.67 -22.30 14.00
C ILE A 4 -35.62 -20.76 13.91
N GLN A 5 -36.57 -20.05 14.52
CA GLN A 5 -36.54 -18.58 14.56
C GLN A 5 -35.40 -18.03 15.43
N GLN A 6 -35.06 -18.70 16.54
CA GLN A 6 -33.93 -18.31 17.38
C GLN A 6 -32.59 -18.57 16.69
N GLU A 7 -32.43 -19.73 16.04
CA GLU A 7 -31.25 -20.07 15.25
C GLU A 7 -31.06 -19.11 14.07
N ALA A 8 -32.14 -18.77 13.35
CA ALA A 8 -32.08 -17.80 12.26
C ALA A 8 -31.66 -16.40 12.74
N LYS A 9 -32.16 -15.94 13.90
CA LYS A 9 -31.75 -14.67 14.51
C LYS A 9 -30.29 -14.69 14.97
N ALA A 10 -29.83 -15.80 15.56
CA ALA A 10 -28.44 -15.96 15.97
C ALA A 10 -27.49 -15.96 14.76
N ALA A 11 -27.83 -16.68 13.69
CA ALA A 11 -27.05 -16.71 12.45
C ALA A 11 -26.98 -15.34 11.76
N LEU A 12 -28.08 -14.59 11.74
CA LEU A 12 -28.11 -13.22 11.20
C LEU A 12 -27.23 -12.27 12.02
N ALA A 13 -27.31 -12.33 13.36
CA ALA A 13 -26.48 -11.51 14.23
C ALA A 13 -24.99 -11.85 14.09
N GLU A 14 -24.64 -13.12 13.89
CA GLU A 14 -23.27 -13.54 13.64
C GLU A 14 -22.77 -13.07 12.25
N ALA A 15 -23.59 -13.21 11.21
CA ALA A 15 -23.30 -12.69 9.88
C ALA A 15 -23.07 -11.16 9.88
N GLU A 16 -23.88 -10.43 10.65
CA GLU A 16 -23.76 -8.97 10.78
C GLU A 16 -22.49 -8.57 11.53
N ARG A 17 -22.12 -9.28 12.59
CA ARG A 17 -20.83 -9.11 13.29
C ARG A 17 -19.64 -9.40 12.39
N MET A 18 -19.70 -10.45 11.57
CA MET A 18 -18.67 -10.79 10.61
C MET A 18 -18.54 -9.72 9.52
N ARG A 19 -19.67 -9.20 9.01
CA ARG A 19 -19.71 -8.10 8.05
C ARG A 19 -19.09 -6.83 8.63
N GLU A 20 -19.41 -6.49 9.87
CA GLU A 20 -18.87 -5.29 10.53
C GLU A 20 -17.35 -5.40 10.73
N ARG A 21 -16.87 -6.55 11.21
CA ARG A 21 -15.43 -6.84 11.35
C ARG A 21 -14.69 -6.77 10.01
N SER A 22 -15.24 -7.38 8.96
CA SER A 22 -14.70 -7.31 7.60
C SER A 22 -14.62 -5.87 7.08
N SER A 23 -15.67 -5.06 7.32
CA SER A 23 -15.68 -3.65 6.92
C SER A 23 -14.61 -2.80 7.63
N LYS A 24 -14.35 -3.09 8.91
CA LYS A 24 -13.32 -2.40 9.71
C LYS A 24 -11.93 -2.78 9.21
N ALA A 25 -11.69 -4.06 8.92
CA ALA A 25 -10.45 -4.56 8.35
C ALA A 25 -10.15 -3.93 6.97
N VAL A 26 -11.15 -3.83 6.09
CA VAL A 26 -11.01 -3.17 4.78
C VAL A 26 -10.68 -1.68 4.93
N ARG A 27 -11.38 -0.96 5.82
CA ARG A 27 -11.10 0.46 6.09
C ARG A 27 -9.71 0.69 6.65
N TRP A 28 -9.28 -0.14 7.61
CA TRP A 28 -7.94 -0.08 8.16
C TRP A 28 -6.87 -0.32 7.09
N PHE A 29 -7.04 -1.35 6.24
CA PHE A 29 -6.09 -1.66 5.18
C PHE A 29 -6.02 -0.57 4.11
N SER A 30 -7.15 0.02 3.75
CA SER A 30 -7.22 1.16 2.84
C SER A 30 -6.45 2.36 3.42
N ARG A 31 -6.64 2.68 4.70
CA ARG A 31 -5.88 3.73 5.40
C ARG A 31 -4.39 3.44 5.46
N TYR A 32 -4.01 2.18 5.70
CA TYR A 32 -2.62 1.74 5.68
C TYR A 32 -1.98 2.00 4.31
N LEU A 33 -2.66 1.65 3.21
CA LEU A 33 -2.15 1.88 1.86
C LEU A 33 -2.02 3.37 1.53
N VAL A 34 -2.96 4.20 1.96
CA VAL A 34 -2.85 5.67 1.85
C VAL A 34 -1.62 6.18 2.60
N GLY A 35 -1.44 5.77 3.86
CA GLY A 35 -0.28 6.14 4.67
C GLY A 35 1.04 5.68 4.03
N ALA A 36 1.08 4.47 3.48
CA ALA A 36 2.23 3.96 2.74
C ALA A 36 2.52 4.82 1.50
N GLY A 37 1.49 5.19 0.72
CA GLY A 37 1.66 6.08 -0.43
C GLY A 37 2.27 7.43 -0.04
N ILE A 38 1.77 8.07 1.01
CA ILE A 38 2.31 9.35 1.52
C ILE A 38 3.76 9.19 1.99
N LEU A 39 4.05 8.14 2.75
CA LEU A 39 5.41 7.85 3.21
C LEU A 39 6.37 7.71 2.02
N MET A 40 5.93 7.08 0.93
CA MET A 40 6.75 6.86 -0.26
C MET A 40 7.05 8.15 -1.02
N ILE A 41 6.15 9.14 -1.01
CA ILE A 41 6.45 10.49 -1.50
C ILE A 41 7.62 11.08 -0.69
N GLY A 42 7.52 11.01 0.64
CA GLY A 42 8.56 11.48 1.55
C GLY A 42 9.90 10.77 1.36
N VAL A 43 9.89 9.44 1.14
CA VAL A 43 11.10 8.66 0.88
C VAL A 43 11.76 9.08 -0.43
N VAL A 44 11.00 9.29 -1.51
CA VAL A 44 11.55 9.74 -2.79
C VAL A 44 12.17 11.13 -2.65
N VAL A 45 11.43 12.09 -2.09
CA VAL A 45 11.92 13.47 -1.92
C VAL A 45 13.13 13.50 -0.97
N GLY A 46 13.07 12.77 0.14
CA GLY A 46 14.16 12.71 1.12
C GLY A 46 15.42 12.06 0.58
N LEU A 47 15.30 10.97 -0.19
CA LEU A 47 16.44 10.32 -0.83
C LEU A 47 17.16 11.25 -1.80
N GLU A 48 16.42 11.99 -2.62
CA GLU A 48 17.02 12.87 -3.63
C GLU A 48 17.55 14.16 -3.00
N ALA A 49 16.91 14.67 -1.94
CA ALA A 49 17.41 15.82 -1.20
C ALA A 49 18.69 15.51 -0.40
N LEU A 50 18.80 14.32 0.19
CA LEU A 50 19.92 13.96 1.06
C LEU A 50 21.05 13.22 0.32
N PHE A 51 20.72 12.49 -0.74
CA PHE A 51 21.64 11.55 -1.39
C PHE A 51 21.44 11.49 -2.92
N PRO A 52 21.54 12.62 -3.64
CA PRO A 52 21.24 12.69 -5.07
C PRO A 52 22.03 11.64 -5.87
N ASP A 53 23.36 11.53 -5.68
CA ASP A 53 24.23 10.62 -6.45
C ASP A 53 24.69 9.36 -5.69
N SER A 54 24.10 9.05 -4.54
CA SER A 54 24.58 7.95 -3.70
C SER A 54 24.05 6.58 -4.16
N PRO A 55 24.88 5.52 -4.13
CA PRO A 55 24.40 4.14 -4.15
C PRO A 55 23.43 3.81 -3.01
N GLY A 56 23.41 4.62 -1.93
CA GLY A 56 22.53 4.47 -0.77
C GLY A 56 21.04 4.41 -1.11
N ARG A 57 20.61 4.95 -2.26
CA ARG A 57 19.25 4.79 -2.79
C ARG A 57 18.83 3.31 -2.94
N TYR A 58 19.76 2.45 -3.36
CA TYR A 58 19.48 1.01 -3.52
C TYR A 58 19.32 0.32 -2.17
N LEU A 59 20.03 0.77 -1.14
CA LEU A 59 19.84 0.27 0.23
C LEU A 59 18.46 0.65 0.77
N VAL A 60 18.00 1.88 0.54
CA VAL A 60 16.66 2.30 0.97
C VAL A 60 15.57 1.54 0.22
N LEU A 61 15.73 1.29 -1.08
CA LEU A 61 14.84 0.41 -1.84
C LEU A 61 14.84 -1.03 -1.29
N GLY A 62 16.01 -1.56 -0.94
CA GLY A 62 16.16 -2.87 -0.33
C GLY A 62 15.50 -2.98 1.05
N VAL A 63 15.72 -1.99 1.91
CA VAL A 63 15.10 -1.88 3.24
C VAL A 63 13.59 -1.78 3.10
N TRP A 64 13.09 -0.97 2.18
CA TRP A 64 11.66 -0.88 1.90
C TRP A 64 11.08 -2.22 1.43
N GLY A 65 11.74 -2.89 0.48
CA GLY A 65 11.34 -4.22 0.02
C GLY A 65 11.28 -5.23 1.16
N ALA A 66 12.26 -5.20 2.07
CA ALA A 66 12.26 -6.03 3.27
C ALA A 66 11.11 -5.67 4.22
N MET A 67 10.80 -4.40 4.43
CA MET A 67 9.66 -3.95 5.24
C MET A 67 8.32 -4.42 4.63
N VAL A 68 8.15 -4.35 3.31
CA VAL A 68 6.97 -4.86 2.59
C VAL A 68 6.86 -6.38 2.74
N GLY A 69 7.97 -7.11 2.61
CA GLY A 69 8.01 -8.56 2.83
C GLY A 69 7.68 -8.96 4.26
N ALA A 70 8.23 -8.23 5.24
CA ALA A 70 7.98 -8.44 6.66
C ALA A 70 6.52 -8.14 7.03
N SER A 71 5.96 -7.04 6.53
CA SER A 71 4.54 -6.71 6.74
C SER A 71 3.61 -7.72 6.06
N GLY A 72 3.93 -8.17 4.85
CA GLY A 72 3.21 -9.25 4.18
C GLY A 72 3.22 -10.57 4.95
N SER A 73 4.38 -10.99 5.47
CA SER A 73 4.51 -12.22 6.26
C SER A 73 3.88 -12.12 7.65
N TRP A 74 3.92 -10.94 8.28
CA TRP A 74 3.22 -10.65 9.53
C TRP A 74 1.69 -10.70 9.37
N TRP A 75 1.19 -10.25 8.21
CA TRP A 75 -0.24 -10.32 7.87
C TRP A 75 -0.75 -11.74 7.65
N ASP A 76 0.04 -12.61 7.02
CA ASP A 76 -0.34 -14.01 6.86
C ASP A 76 -0.57 -14.71 8.21
N ARG A 77 0.10 -14.23 9.28
CA ARG A 77 -0.04 -14.77 10.64
C ARG A 77 -1.24 -14.21 11.41
N ARG A 78 -1.91 -13.16 10.92
CA ARG A 78 -3.07 -12.56 11.58
C ARG A 78 -4.31 -12.69 10.70
N ALA A 79 -5.36 -13.33 11.20
CA ALA A 79 -6.66 -13.45 10.52
C ALA A 79 -7.44 -12.12 10.33
N ALA A 80 -6.78 -10.97 10.52
CA ALA A 80 -7.39 -9.64 10.59
C ALA A 80 -7.31 -8.85 9.28
N VAL A 81 -6.82 -9.44 8.19
CA VAL A 81 -6.52 -8.73 6.94
C VAL A 81 -7.51 -9.17 5.85
N PRO A 82 -8.06 -8.24 5.03
CA PRO A 82 -9.00 -8.61 3.99
C PRO A 82 -8.40 -9.57 2.97
N LEU A 83 -9.27 -10.40 2.38
CA LEU A 83 -8.91 -11.32 1.30
C LEU A 83 -8.13 -10.58 0.21
N ARG A 84 -6.97 -11.14 -0.18
CA ARG A 84 -6.06 -10.60 -1.20
C ARG A 84 -5.33 -9.30 -0.81
N ALA A 85 -5.34 -8.87 0.45
CA ALA A 85 -4.58 -7.71 0.92
C ALA A 85 -3.08 -7.82 0.55
N LYS A 86 -2.47 -8.98 0.82
CA LYS A 86 -1.09 -9.28 0.45
C LYS A 86 -0.84 -9.08 -1.05
N ARG A 87 -1.67 -9.70 -1.90
CA ARG A 87 -1.56 -9.57 -3.37
C ARG A 87 -1.66 -8.10 -3.81
N ARG A 88 -2.55 -7.32 -3.20
CA ARG A 88 -2.69 -5.88 -3.52
C ARG A 88 -1.45 -5.08 -3.14
N LEU A 89 -0.89 -5.32 -1.94
CA LEU A 89 0.34 -4.66 -1.52
C LEU A 89 1.48 -5.00 -2.49
N PHE A 90 1.67 -6.27 -2.83
CA PHE A 90 2.71 -6.67 -3.79
C PHE A 90 2.52 -6.07 -5.18
N ILE A 91 1.28 -6.02 -5.69
CA ILE A 91 1.00 -5.36 -6.98
C ILE A 91 1.32 -3.87 -6.89
N ALA A 92 0.89 -3.18 -5.84
CA ALA A 92 1.15 -1.75 -5.66
C ALA A 92 2.65 -1.46 -5.53
N THR A 93 3.38 -2.25 -4.73
CA THR A 93 4.84 -2.12 -4.58
C THR A 93 5.57 -2.46 -5.88
N GLY A 94 5.16 -3.51 -6.59
CA GLY A 94 5.74 -3.87 -7.88
C GLY A 94 5.52 -2.79 -8.93
N ALA A 95 4.30 -2.25 -9.03
CA ALA A 95 4.00 -1.12 -9.90
C ALA A 95 4.82 0.12 -9.52
N TRP A 96 4.93 0.43 -8.22
CA TRP A 96 5.77 1.53 -7.74
C TRP A 96 7.25 1.35 -8.12
N LEU A 97 7.81 0.14 -8.01
CA LEU A 97 9.19 -0.15 -8.42
C LEU A 97 9.38 0.01 -9.93
N VAL A 98 8.42 -0.43 -10.74
CA VAL A 98 8.45 -0.23 -12.20
C VAL A 98 8.40 1.26 -12.52
N LEU A 99 7.52 2.02 -11.87
CA LEU A 99 7.47 3.48 -12.03
C LEU A 99 8.79 4.13 -11.58
N TYR A 100 9.41 3.66 -10.48
CA TYR A 100 10.71 4.13 -10.03
C TYR A 100 11.78 3.97 -11.12
N ALA A 101 11.87 2.77 -11.68
CA ALA A 101 12.86 2.43 -12.68
C ALA A 101 12.66 3.21 -14.00
N TRP A 102 11.41 3.48 -14.39
CA TRP A 102 11.08 4.10 -15.68
C TRP A 102 10.90 5.62 -15.63
N LEU A 103 10.32 6.19 -14.56
CA LEU A 103 10.09 7.64 -14.44
C LEU A 103 11.26 8.37 -13.78
N LEU A 104 11.76 7.89 -12.64
CA LEU A 104 12.77 8.65 -11.89
C LEU A 104 14.16 8.54 -12.51
N GLY A 105 14.57 7.33 -12.90
CA GLY A 105 15.92 7.09 -13.42
C GLY A 105 16.21 7.84 -14.73
N PRO A 106 15.45 7.62 -15.82
CA PRO A 106 15.71 8.26 -17.11
C PRO A 106 15.04 9.62 -17.26
N LEU A 107 13.81 9.78 -16.76
CA LEU A 107 12.93 10.88 -17.17
C LEU A 107 13.12 12.12 -16.29
N VAL A 108 13.07 11.98 -14.97
CA VAL A 108 13.24 13.15 -14.07
C VAL A 108 14.70 13.57 -14.01
N ARG A 109 15.60 12.60 -13.88
CA ARG A 109 17.02 12.87 -13.66
C ARG A 109 17.75 13.41 -14.89
N TRP A 110 17.43 12.93 -16.11
CA TRP A 110 18.07 13.46 -17.32
C TRP A 110 17.56 14.84 -17.75
N GLN A 111 16.30 15.16 -17.47
CA GLN A 111 15.68 16.42 -17.90
C GLN A 111 15.73 17.53 -16.85
N PHE A 112 15.62 17.19 -15.56
CA PHE A 112 15.36 18.18 -14.50
C PHE A 112 16.43 18.24 -13.40
N GLY A 113 17.48 17.40 -13.48
CA GLY A 113 18.60 17.42 -12.53
C GLY A 113 18.14 17.33 -11.08
N GLU A 114 18.50 18.34 -10.29
CA GLU A 114 18.23 18.41 -8.83
C GLU A 114 16.96 19.22 -8.47
N SER A 115 16.17 19.67 -9.45
CA SER A 115 15.01 20.51 -9.15
C SER A 115 13.95 19.76 -8.33
N LEU A 116 13.73 20.19 -7.09
CA LEU A 116 12.83 19.53 -6.12
C LEU A 116 11.38 19.40 -6.59
N LEU A 117 10.91 20.33 -7.43
CA LEU A 117 9.51 20.40 -7.84
C LEU A 117 9.14 19.22 -8.78
N PRO A 118 9.92 18.93 -9.85
CA PRO A 118 9.81 17.69 -10.63
C PRO A 118 9.88 16.40 -9.80
N TRP A 119 10.80 16.33 -8.82
CA TRP A 119 10.92 15.16 -7.94
C TRP A 119 9.68 14.95 -7.06
N THR A 120 9.08 16.05 -6.58
CA THR A 120 7.85 16.01 -5.78
C THR A 120 6.67 15.53 -6.63
N VAL A 121 6.52 16.07 -7.84
CA VAL A 121 5.47 15.67 -8.78
C VAL A 121 5.63 14.19 -9.17
N ALA A 122 6.86 13.76 -9.47
CA ALA A 122 7.13 12.36 -9.81
C ALA A 122 6.88 11.44 -8.61
N GLY A 123 7.28 11.83 -7.40
CA GLY A 123 6.95 11.10 -6.16
C GLY A 123 5.44 10.94 -5.96
N ALA A 124 4.67 11.99 -6.20
CA ALA A 124 3.20 11.95 -6.13
C ALA A 124 2.60 11.00 -7.19
N LEU A 125 3.07 11.07 -8.43
CA LEU A 125 2.66 10.15 -9.50
C LEU A 125 3.02 8.71 -9.17
N MET A 126 4.18 8.49 -8.58
CA MET A 126 4.61 7.16 -8.18
C MET A 126 3.81 6.59 -7.03
N ALA A 127 3.29 7.42 -6.13
CA ALA A 127 2.42 6.95 -5.06
C ALA A 127 1.04 6.47 -5.54
N THR A 128 0.65 6.80 -6.78
CA THR A 128 -0.67 6.44 -7.34
C THR A 128 -1.05 4.96 -7.23
N PRO A 129 -0.18 3.95 -7.41
CA PRO A 129 -0.57 2.55 -7.28
C PRO A 129 -1.06 2.20 -5.86
N PHE A 130 -0.52 2.87 -4.82
CA PHE A 130 -0.98 2.68 -3.45
C PHE A 130 -2.37 3.27 -3.22
N PHE A 131 -2.62 4.48 -3.74
CA PHE A 131 -3.96 5.09 -3.68
C PHE A 131 -4.97 4.27 -4.49
N VAL A 132 -4.61 3.85 -5.71
CA VAL A 132 -5.45 2.98 -6.53
C VAL A 132 -5.75 1.68 -5.78
N ALA A 133 -4.74 1.02 -5.19
CA ALA A 133 -4.95 -0.19 -4.41
C ALA A 133 -5.83 0.03 -3.16
N ALA A 134 -5.77 1.23 -2.56
CA ALA A 134 -6.58 1.61 -1.41
C ALA A 134 -8.07 1.77 -1.76
N PHE A 135 -8.37 2.29 -2.96
CA PHE A 135 -9.74 2.58 -3.41
C PHE A 135 -10.32 1.54 -4.38
N TRP A 136 -9.51 0.62 -4.90
CA TRP A 136 -9.97 -0.44 -5.78
C TRP A 136 -11.01 -1.30 -5.05
N LYS A 137 -12.27 -1.20 -5.49
CA LYS A 137 -13.43 -1.89 -4.90
C LYS A 137 -13.08 -3.34 -4.56
N VAL A 138 -13.01 -3.63 -3.26
CA VAL A 138 -13.03 -5.00 -2.74
C VAL A 138 -14.49 -5.43 -2.88
N ARG A 139 -14.78 -6.41 -3.75
CA ARG A 139 -16.02 -7.19 -3.57
C ARG A 139 -15.82 -7.93 -2.24
N ALA A 140 -16.59 -7.54 -1.23
CA ALA A 140 -16.68 -8.23 0.05
C ALA A 140 -17.29 -9.62 -0.15
#